data_AF-A0A1I2AZK9-F1
#
_entry.id   AF-A0A1I2AZK9-F1
#
_cell.length_a   1.000
_cell.length_b   1.000
_cell.length_c   1.000
_cell.angle_alpha   90.00
_cell.angle_beta   90.00
_cell.angle_gamma   90.00
#
_symmetry.space_group_name_H-M   'P 1'
#
loop_
_entity.id
_entity.type
_entity.pdbx_description
1 polymer ?
#
loop_
_entity_poly.entity_id
_entity_poly.type
_entity_poly.pdbx_seq_one_letter_code
_entity_poly.pdbx_strand_id
1 'polypeptide(L)'
;MKFGIQGTVIGWQDPWAQTASEHYMRTGTGQIYPSQDPAPGRKAFMEQLKQLQADFYVHHVFPGLEGHEELLADMLAYGMELCLGNEYGNINGPWVEGTNRYDVPDEQIRLAAQTGLLIGLLYDEPEHLQINAGQYRKDGWFPHWGSSETAQVRPSSLVALREGLTAAVAKREAHVRSLLSEQTLHLPPLPQSHQPAPTPHIPLISEQVFPVLFHAQARGGMALCPKIMKESFQSLQLATALGAAKQYHRPLWLCADLWGPDAGEWPIRTPGFPGHSPEEFASALQMGYFMSPTHLFVENVDALLRFDGRRFHQTAFGEVWQQFRQEFVPAHPLSYSHMDATADIAFIHSDDSNYGQNERPFGSLTAAMPQESQSIFHVWYLLSHGSIPAHGSCMHIPGYSFPRHRLKASIAAERFPLWDGAQLPPADAAAAVHPLFFPLHHVLVYDEFVTEPHLAGAKLIIAAGTSLSSGTLRAIRRRAEVAGAVVLIAQWLLPEAWKQRCTFDGGGVWQPTCDFLSEETAELARPFLGQPDCWAQRFGDKEVHFHKGDQGGFTLNIELYG
;
A
#
# COMPACT_ATOMS: atom_id res chain seq x y z
N MET A 1 -10.02 5.50 14.26
CA MET A 1 -9.60 5.57 12.84
C MET A 1 -9.91 6.97 12.32
N LYS A 2 -9.06 7.50 11.43
CA LYS A 2 -9.26 8.78 10.75
C LYS A 2 -9.44 8.59 9.26
N PHE A 3 -10.16 9.50 8.61
CA PHE A 3 -10.53 9.42 7.21
C PHE A 3 -10.05 10.62 6.43
N GLY A 4 -9.37 10.39 5.31
CA GLY A 4 -8.74 11.46 4.55
C GLY A 4 -9.11 11.49 3.09
N ILE A 5 -8.71 12.58 2.44
CA ILE A 5 -8.85 12.78 1.00
C ILE A 5 -7.52 13.34 0.47
N GLN A 6 -7.02 12.78 -0.62
CA GLN A 6 -5.86 13.31 -1.32
C GLN A 6 -6.27 14.40 -2.34
N GLY A 7 -5.36 15.36 -2.54
CA GLY A 7 -5.54 16.51 -3.42
C GLY A 7 -5.84 16.20 -4.89
N THR A 8 -6.15 17.26 -5.65
CA THR A 8 -6.41 17.15 -7.09
C THR A 8 -5.10 16.89 -7.84
N VAL A 9 -5.12 16.02 -8.85
CA VAL A 9 -4.01 15.84 -9.80
C VAL A 9 -4.41 16.17 -11.24
N ILE A 10 -5.71 16.14 -11.58
CA ILE A 10 -6.19 16.37 -12.96
C ILE A 10 -7.37 17.34 -13.03
N GLY A 11 -8.31 17.22 -12.09
CA GLY A 11 -9.61 17.86 -12.15
C GLY A 11 -9.50 19.35 -12.28
N TRP A 12 -8.78 20.03 -11.39
CA TRP A 12 -8.59 21.48 -11.44
C TRP A 12 -7.16 21.87 -11.08
N GLN A 13 -6.84 23.16 -11.23
CA GLN A 13 -5.59 23.71 -10.71
C GLN A 13 -5.60 23.64 -9.18
N ASP A 14 -4.50 23.25 -8.56
CA ASP A 14 -4.42 23.18 -7.10
C ASP A 14 -4.88 24.53 -6.46
N PRO A 15 -5.76 24.53 -5.45
CA PRO A 15 -6.33 25.77 -4.90
C PRO A 15 -5.30 26.75 -4.34
N TRP A 16 -4.13 26.27 -3.95
CA TRP A 16 -3.05 27.07 -3.37
C TRP A 16 -1.99 27.43 -4.41
N ALA A 17 -1.54 26.47 -5.23
CA ALA A 17 -0.54 26.73 -6.27
C ALA A 17 -1.13 27.40 -7.54
N GLN A 18 -2.43 27.29 -7.77
CA GLN A 18 -3.15 27.87 -8.90
C GLN A 18 -2.49 27.56 -10.24
N THR A 19 -2.24 28.56 -11.08
CA THR A 19 -1.62 28.40 -12.41
C THR A 19 -0.23 27.77 -12.35
N ALA A 20 0.48 27.88 -11.22
CA ALA A 20 1.79 27.22 -11.08
C ALA A 20 1.66 25.69 -11.20
N SER A 21 0.54 25.12 -10.77
CA SER A 21 0.29 23.67 -10.87
C SER A 21 0.25 23.15 -12.31
N GLU A 22 0.03 24.00 -13.31
CA GLU A 22 0.01 23.62 -14.73
C GLU A 22 1.40 23.38 -15.32
N HIS A 23 2.45 23.82 -14.62
CA HIS A 23 3.84 23.64 -15.06
C HIS A 23 4.43 22.29 -14.64
N TYR A 24 3.72 21.53 -13.81
CA TYR A 24 4.18 20.26 -13.29
C TYR A 24 3.48 19.09 -14.00
N MET A 25 4.21 18.00 -14.21
CA MET A 25 3.58 16.72 -14.45
C MET A 25 2.93 16.27 -13.15
N ARG A 26 1.59 16.25 -13.14
CA ARG A 26 0.79 15.97 -11.94
C ARG A 26 0.49 14.49 -11.73
N THR A 27 0.88 13.63 -12.68
CA THR A 27 0.68 12.18 -12.59
C THR A 27 1.89 11.45 -13.12
N GLY A 28 2.07 10.21 -12.67
CA GLY A 28 3.15 9.32 -13.10
C GLY A 28 3.11 8.88 -14.58
N THR A 29 2.21 9.42 -15.42
CA THR A 29 2.12 9.03 -16.85
C THR A 29 3.21 9.65 -17.72
N GLY A 30 3.98 10.60 -17.19
CA GLY A 30 4.99 11.36 -17.94
C GLY A 30 4.38 12.37 -18.92
N GLN A 31 3.14 12.80 -18.70
CA GLN A 31 2.44 13.80 -19.50
C GLN A 31 1.93 14.93 -18.60
N ILE A 32 1.91 16.15 -19.14
CA ILE A 32 1.21 17.27 -18.52
C ILE A 32 -0.25 17.21 -18.99
N TYR A 33 -1.17 16.96 -18.05
CA TYR A 33 -2.59 17.07 -18.31
C TYR A 33 -3.07 18.48 -17.96
N PRO A 34 -3.75 19.20 -18.88
CA PRO A 34 -4.42 20.44 -18.51
C PRO A 34 -5.54 20.15 -17.50
N SER A 35 -5.84 21.14 -16.67
CA SER A 35 -6.99 21.09 -15.77
C SER A 35 -8.29 20.95 -16.58
N GLN A 36 -9.19 20.07 -16.12
CA GLN A 36 -10.42 19.71 -16.84
C GLN A 36 -11.64 20.49 -16.38
N ASP A 37 -11.58 21.03 -15.17
CA ASP A 37 -12.57 21.87 -14.53
C ASP A 37 -11.96 23.26 -14.23
N PRO A 38 -12.79 24.31 -14.06
CA PRO A 38 -12.33 25.58 -13.50
C PRO A 38 -11.69 25.41 -12.11
N ALA A 39 -10.81 26.34 -11.74
CA ALA A 39 -10.18 26.33 -10.42
C ALA A 39 -11.15 26.80 -9.32
N PRO A 40 -11.37 26.02 -8.25
CA PRO A 40 -12.11 26.48 -7.09
C PRO A 40 -11.24 27.43 -6.24
N GLY A 41 -11.88 28.34 -5.51
CA GLY A 41 -11.18 29.13 -4.49
C GLY A 41 -10.87 28.29 -3.25
N ARG A 42 -9.76 28.60 -2.56
CA ARG A 42 -9.30 27.91 -1.32
C ARG A 42 -10.40 27.67 -0.30
N LYS A 43 -11.15 28.73 0.04
CA LYS A 43 -12.28 28.65 0.99
C LYS A 43 -13.34 27.64 0.55
N ALA A 44 -13.77 27.70 -0.71
CA ALA A 44 -14.80 26.80 -1.21
C ALA A 44 -14.32 25.34 -1.20
N PHE A 45 -13.04 25.10 -1.51
CA PHE A 45 -12.45 23.77 -1.44
C PHE A 45 -12.36 23.24 0.00
N MET A 46 -11.93 24.05 0.96
CA MET A 46 -11.89 23.66 2.37
C MET A 46 -13.28 23.37 2.95
N GLU A 47 -14.28 24.20 2.63
CA GLU A 47 -15.69 23.95 2.99
C GLU A 47 -16.17 22.62 2.41
N GLN A 48 -15.77 22.30 1.17
CA GLN A 48 -16.14 21.04 0.53
C GLN A 48 -15.46 19.81 1.16
N LEU A 49 -14.19 19.90 1.55
CA LEU A 49 -13.52 18.82 2.30
C LEU A 49 -14.21 18.55 3.65
N LYS A 50 -14.66 19.60 4.35
CA LYS A 50 -15.46 19.45 5.58
C LYS A 50 -16.83 18.82 5.30
N GLN A 51 -17.49 19.18 4.19
CA GLN A 51 -18.75 18.55 3.79
C GLN A 51 -18.58 17.05 3.50
N LEU A 52 -17.44 16.64 2.93
CA LEU A 52 -17.08 15.23 2.74
C LEU A 52 -16.62 14.53 4.03
N GLN A 53 -16.65 15.22 5.18
CA GLN A 53 -16.22 14.67 6.48
C GLN A 53 -14.80 14.09 6.46
N ALA A 54 -13.88 14.78 5.76
CA ALA A 54 -12.46 14.51 5.86
C ALA A 54 -11.92 15.00 7.21
N ASP A 55 -11.25 14.09 7.92
CA ASP A 55 -10.50 14.36 9.15
C ASP A 55 -9.11 14.93 8.83
N PHE A 56 -8.53 14.49 7.71
CA PHE A 56 -7.23 14.94 7.24
C PHE A 56 -7.17 15.10 5.71
N TYR A 57 -6.19 15.87 5.26
CA TYR A 57 -5.91 16.12 3.85
C TYR A 57 -4.50 15.63 3.49
N VAL A 58 -4.37 14.89 2.38
CA VAL A 58 -3.07 14.52 1.82
C VAL A 58 -2.74 15.50 0.69
N HIS A 59 -1.70 16.30 0.89
CA HIS A 59 -1.24 17.29 -0.08
C HIS A 59 0.13 16.89 -0.63
N HIS A 60 0.21 16.64 -1.93
CA HIS A 60 1.50 16.45 -2.59
C HIS A 60 2.19 17.80 -2.78
N VAL A 61 3.35 17.96 -2.14
CA VAL A 61 4.06 19.23 -2.10
C VAL A 61 4.69 19.51 -3.46
N PHE A 62 4.36 20.66 -4.05
CA PHE A 62 5.02 21.14 -5.25
C PHE A 62 6.50 21.45 -4.98
N PRO A 63 7.42 21.10 -5.90
CA PRO A 63 8.85 21.37 -5.76
C PRO A 63 9.21 22.84 -5.53
N GLY A 64 8.47 23.77 -6.15
CA GLY A 64 8.65 25.20 -5.98
C GLY A 64 8.00 25.78 -4.73
N LEU A 65 7.33 24.94 -3.94
CA LEU A 65 6.62 25.29 -2.69
C LEU A 65 5.49 26.30 -2.89
N GLU A 66 4.95 26.39 -4.11
CA GLU A 66 3.90 27.34 -4.45
C GLU A 66 2.65 27.10 -3.60
N GLY A 67 2.19 28.14 -2.90
CA GLY A 67 1.00 28.08 -2.06
C GLY A 67 1.16 27.35 -0.72
N HIS A 68 2.37 26.92 -0.36
CA HIS A 68 2.57 26.10 0.85
C HIS A 68 2.22 26.84 2.15
N GLU A 69 2.60 28.12 2.28
CA GLU A 69 2.26 28.90 3.48
C GLU A 69 0.76 29.13 3.60
N GLU A 70 0.09 29.43 2.48
CA GLU A 70 -1.36 29.58 2.41
C GLU A 70 -2.10 28.29 2.75
N LEU A 71 -1.58 27.14 2.30
CA LEU A 71 -2.07 25.82 2.68
C LEU A 71 -2.01 25.64 4.19
N LEU A 72 -0.84 25.88 4.81
CA LEU A 72 -0.69 25.74 6.26
C LEU A 72 -1.62 26.68 7.03
N ALA A 73 -1.78 27.91 6.57
CA ALA A 73 -2.70 28.88 7.18
C ALA A 73 -4.16 28.42 7.09
N ASP A 74 -4.59 27.86 5.96
CA ASP A 74 -5.94 27.32 5.79
C ASP A 74 -6.15 26.04 6.60
N MET A 75 -5.17 25.12 6.65
CA MET A 75 -5.25 23.92 7.50
C MET A 75 -5.45 24.31 8.97
N LEU A 76 -4.69 25.31 9.44
CA LEU A 76 -4.84 25.86 10.79
C LEU A 76 -6.21 26.50 11.01
N ALA A 77 -6.68 27.34 10.07
CA ALA A 77 -7.96 28.04 10.17
C ALA A 77 -9.17 27.08 10.21
N TYR A 78 -9.09 25.96 9.50
CA TYR A 78 -10.15 24.95 9.44
C TYR A 78 -9.96 23.77 10.41
N GLY A 79 -8.85 23.74 11.17
CA GLY A 79 -8.49 22.61 12.02
C GLY A 79 -8.51 21.29 11.24
N MET A 80 -7.85 21.26 10.09
CA MET A 80 -7.74 20.08 9.24
C MET A 80 -6.34 19.50 9.39
N GLU A 81 -6.25 18.21 9.71
CA GLU A 81 -4.95 17.54 9.79
C GLU A 81 -4.32 17.39 8.41
N LEU A 82 -3.00 17.37 8.35
CA LEU A 82 -2.24 17.44 7.10
C LEU A 82 -1.22 16.31 7.01
N CYS A 83 -1.24 15.58 5.90
CA CYS A 83 -0.15 14.71 5.47
C CYS A 83 0.52 15.35 4.26
N LEU A 84 1.85 15.50 4.30
CA LEU A 84 2.62 16.03 3.16
C LEU A 84 3.13 14.86 2.33
N GLY A 85 2.63 14.73 1.10
CA GLY A 85 3.09 13.76 0.11
C GLY A 85 4.16 14.34 -0.81
N ASN A 86 4.89 13.47 -1.51
CA ASN A 86 6.02 13.85 -2.35
C ASN A 86 5.87 13.49 -3.85
N GLU A 87 4.68 13.08 -4.32
CA GLU A 87 4.46 12.62 -5.69
C GLU A 87 4.97 13.63 -6.74
N TYR A 88 4.56 14.89 -6.65
CA TYR A 88 4.99 15.92 -7.61
C TYR A 88 6.50 16.08 -7.66
N GLY A 89 7.19 16.00 -6.52
CA GLY A 89 8.65 16.06 -6.50
C GLY A 89 9.32 14.78 -7.00
N ASN A 90 8.77 13.59 -6.75
CA ASN A 90 9.29 12.35 -7.34
C ASN A 90 9.24 12.41 -8.88
N ILE A 91 8.16 12.99 -9.42
CA ILE A 91 7.97 13.13 -10.87
C ILE A 91 8.87 14.21 -11.47
N ASN A 92 8.93 15.39 -10.84
CA ASN A 92 9.49 16.61 -11.45
C ASN A 92 10.88 17.00 -10.91
N GLY A 93 11.33 16.40 -9.80
CA GLY A 93 12.50 16.85 -9.06
C GLY A 93 12.23 18.12 -8.22
N PRO A 94 13.25 18.69 -7.55
CA PRO A 94 14.64 18.25 -7.56
C PRO A 94 14.81 16.93 -6.80
N TRP A 95 15.56 15.98 -7.36
CA TRP A 95 15.80 14.71 -6.68
C TRP A 95 16.99 14.80 -5.72
N VAL A 96 16.91 14.03 -4.64
CA VAL A 96 18.05 13.78 -3.76
C VAL A 96 19.16 13.12 -4.59
N GLU A 97 20.38 13.63 -4.43
CA GLU A 97 21.54 13.19 -5.21
C GLU A 97 21.71 11.65 -5.16
N GLY A 98 21.94 11.05 -6.32
CA GLY A 98 22.09 9.60 -6.47
C GLY A 98 20.79 8.78 -6.41
N THR A 99 19.62 9.43 -6.31
CA THR A 99 18.30 8.79 -6.24
C THR A 99 17.30 9.39 -7.24
N ASN A 100 16.09 8.80 -7.31
CA ASN A 100 14.91 9.40 -7.97
C ASN A 100 13.88 9.95 -6.95
N ARG A 101 14.29 10.14 -5.68
CA ARG A 101 13.41 10.53 -4.58
C ARG A 101 13.42 12.04 -4.37
N TYR A 102 12.25 12.63 -4.12
CA TYR A 102 12.14 13.96 -3.54
C TYR A 102 11.90 13.87 -2.04
N ASP A 103 12.66 14.66 -1.29
CA ASP A 103 12.46 14.86 0.14
C ASP A 103 11.87 16.26 0.33
N VAL A 104 10.71 16.37 0.98
CA VAL A 104 10.16 17.67 1.38
C VAL A 104 11.23 18.43 2.19
N PRO A 105 11.50 19.71 1.88
CA PRO A 105 12.56 20.45 2.55
C PRO A 105 12.35 20.51 4.06
N ASP A 106 13.45 20.36 4.81
CA ASP A 106 13.45 20.30 6.26
C ASP A 106 12.74 21.52 6.91
N GLU A 107 12.93 22.71 6.35
CA GLU A 107 12.24 23.92 6.82
C GLU A 107 10.72 23.82 6.69
N GLN A 108 10.23 23.24 5.59
CA GLN A 108 8.79 23.10 5.35
C GLN A 108 8.16 22.03 6.24
N ILE A 109 8.89 20.94 6.50
CA ILE A 109 8.49 19.94 7.51
C ILE A 109 8.37 20.61 8.89
N ARG A 110 9.36 21.44 9.25
CA ARG A 110 9.38 22.19 10.51
C ARG A 110 8.20 23.18 10.60
N LEU A 111 7.91 23.94 9.54
CA LEU A 111 6.78 24.88 9.50
C LEU A 111 5.44 24.14 9.62
N ALA A 112 5.26 23.06 8.88
CA ALA A 112 4.05 22.24 8.97
C ALA A 112 3.87 21.63 10.37
N ALA A 113 4.94 21.12 10.99
CA ALA A 113 4.90 20.59 12.34
C ALA A 113 4.53 21.65 13.40
N GLN A 114 4.96 22.90 13.23
CA GLN A 114 4.63 24.01 14.15
C GLN A 114 3.14 24.33 14.19
N THR A 115 2.38 23.98 13.15
CA THR A 115 0.90 24.12 13.16
C THR A 115 0.24 23.18 14.17
N GLY A 116 0.91 22.11 14.57
CA GLY A 116 0.33 21.03 15.37
C GLY A 116 -0.61 20.10 14.59
N LEU A 117 -0.75 20.29 13.27
CA LEU A 117 -1.67 19.55 12.41
C LEU A 117 -0.98 18.55 11.48
N LEU A 118 0.36 18.55 11.40
CA LEU A 118 1.10 17.58 10.59
C LEU A 118 1.02 16.18 11.21
N ILE A 119 0.46 15.22 10.45
CA ILE A 119 0.24 13.83 10.91
C ILE A 119 1.08 12.80 10.18
N GLY A 120 1.80 13.17 9.12
CA GLY A 120 2.66 12.25 8.38
C GLY A 120 3.39 12.90 7.20
N LEU A 121 4.45 12.24 6.77
CA LEU A 121 5.16 12.51 5.51
C LEU A 121 5.04 11.29 4.61
N LEU A 122 4.29 11.41 3.52
CA LEU A 122 4.01 10.32 2.61
C LEU A 122 5.03 10.30 1.47
N TYR A 123 5.63 9.13 1.28
CA TYR A 123 6.40 8.78 0.10
C TYR A 123 5.48 7.97 -0.81
N ASP A 124 5.22 8.51 -1.99
CA ASP A 124 4.36 7.90 -3.01
C ASP A 124 5.13 6.83 -3.80
N GLU A 125 4.57 5.61 -3.80
CA GLU A 125 5.04 4.41 -4.49
C GLU A 125 6.55 4.12 -4.36
N PRO A 126 7.18 4.23 -3.18
CA PRO A 126 8.63 4.15 -3.06
C PRO A 126 9.19 2.78 -3.41
N GLU A 127 8.41 1.70 -3.30
CA GLU A 127 8.76 0.36 -3.80
C GLU A 127 8.69 0.28 -5.32
N HIS A 128 7.68 0.92 -5.92
CA HIS A 128 7.56 1.02 -7.38
C HIS A 128 8.77 1.77 -7.94
N LEU A 129 9.08 2.93 -7.37
CA LEU A 129 10.21 3.77 -7.77
C LEU A 129 11.57 3.16 -7.40
N GLN A 130 11.62 2.22 -6.45
CA GLN A 130 12.81 1.42 -6.21
C GLN A 130 13.07 0.45 -7.36
N ILE A 131 12.06 -0.33 -7.75
CA ILE A 131 12.20 -1.43 -8.73
C ILE A 131 12.22 -0.89 -10.17
N ASN A 132 11.39 0.11 -10.44
CA ASN A 132 11.29 0.81 -11.72
C ASN A 132 11.99 2.18 -11.65
N ALA A 133 13.25 2.17 -11.20
CA ALA A 133 14.05 3.38 -10.93
C ALA A 133 14.12 4.42 -12.08
N GLY A 134 13.97 3.99 -13.34
CA GLY A 134 13.91 4.87 -14.52
C GLY A 134 12.51 5.36 -14.92
N GLN A 135 11.50 5.19 -14.06
CA GLN A 135 10.11 5.50 -14.39
C GLN A 135 9.85 6.99 -14.59
N TYR A 136 10.31 7.86 -13.69
CA TYR A 136 10.12 9.32 -13.83
C TYR A 136 11.39 10.01 -14.30
N ARG A 137 12.51 9.73 -13.64
CA ARG A 137 13.80 10.31 -13.96
C ARG A 137 14.41 9.64 -15.20
N LYS A 138 14.50 10.38 -16.32
CA LYS A 138 14.91 9.85 -17.65
C LYS A 138 16.40 10.00 -17.97
N ASP A 139 17.15 10.74 -17.16
CA ASP A 139 18.59 10.97 -17.32
C ASP A 139 19.46 9.83 -16.73
N GLY A 140 18.86 8.81 -16.11
CA GLY A 140 19.59 7.65 -15.63
C GLY A 140 18.73 6.65 -14.86
N TRP A 141 19.40 5.68 -14.22
CA TRP A 141 18.78 4.64 -13.41
C TRP A 141 19.14 4.86 -11.94
N PHE A 142 18.22 5.48 -11.20
CA PHE A 142 18.48 5.92 -9.82
C PHE A 142 17.45 5.32 -8.87
N PRO A 143 17.84 4.41 -7.97
CA PRO A 143 16.90 3.82 -7.02
C PRO A 143 16.31 4.89 -6.09
N HIS A 144 15.13 4.62 -5.53
CA HIS A 144 14.47 5.54 -4.60
C HIS A 144 15.18 5.63 -3.24
N TRP A 145 15.70 4.49 -2.78
CA TRP A 145 16.48 4.32 -1.56
C TRP A 145 17.87 3.76 -1.88
N GLY A 146 18.89 4.25 -1.17
CA GLY A 146 20.30 3.90 -1.40
C GLY A 146 20.99 4.88 -2.36
N SER A 147 22.12 4.48 -2.95
CA SER A 147 22.82 5.29 -3.98
C SER A 147 23.04 4.48 -5.26
N SER A 148 23.05 5.17 -6.41
CA SER A 148 23.41 4.56 -7.69
C SER A 148 24.80 3.93 -7.70
N GLU A 149 25.76 4.49 -6.95
CA GLU A 149 27.10 3.89 -6.79
C GLU A 149 27.03 2.51 -6.13
N THR A 150 26.18 2.34 -5.11
CA THR A 150 25.93 1.03 -4.49
C THR A 150 25.13 0.07 -5.37
N ALA A 151 24.36 0.59 -6.34
CA ALA A 151 23.63 -0.23 -7.32
C ALA A 151 24.50 -0.65 -8.52
N GLN A 152 25.56 0.11 -8.84
CA GLN A 152 26.51 -0.16 -9.92
C GLN A 152 27.71 -1.00 -9.46
N VAL A 153 28.14 -0.87 -8.20
CA VAL A 153 29.07 -1.83 -7.59
C VAL A 153 28.30 -3.11 -7.34
N ARG A 154 28.71 -4.24 -7.94
CA ARG A 154 28.07 -5.56 -7.73
C ARG A 154 27.91 -5.81 -6.23
N PRO A 155 26.69 -5.69 -5.66
CA PRO A 155 26.46 -6.09 -4.29
C PRO A 155 26.72 -7.59 -4.22
N SER A 156 27.41 -8.05 -3.19
CA SER A 156 27.80 -9.46 -3.09
C SER A 156 26.62 -10.41 -2.87
N SER A 157 25.43 -9.91 -2.51
CA SER A 157 24.20 -10.72 -2.32
C SER A 157 22.91 -9.87 -2.26
N LEU A 158 21.74 -10.51 -2.43
CA LEU A 158 20.42 -9.89 -2.20
C LEU A 158 20.25 -9.36 -0.77
N VAL A 159 20.85 -10.03 0.21
CA VAL A 159 20.83 -9.59 1.61
C VAL A 159 21.47 -8.21 1.74
N ALA A 160 22.63 -8.00 1.10
CA ALA A 160 23.31 -6.71 1.14
C ALA A 160 22.46 -5.58 0.52
N LEU A 161 21.74 -5.87 -0.58
CA LEU A 161 20.80 -4.93 -1.19
C LEU A 161 19.63 -4.58 -0.27
N ARG A 162 18.99 -5.59 0.33
CA ARG A 162 17.90 -5.41 1.30
C ARG A 162 18.34 -4.58 2.52
N GLU A 163 19.50 -4.89 3.09
CA GLU A 163 20.06 -4.16 4.23
C GLU A 163 20.43 -2.72 3.84
N GLY A 164 20.97 -2.50 2.64
CA GLY A 164 21.24 -1.16 2.11
C GLY A 164 19.98 -0.31 1.98
N LEU A 165 18.90 -0.87 1.42
CA LEU A 165 17.60 -0.20 1.35
C LEU A 165 17.06 0.11 2.75
N THR A 166 17.04 -0.90 3.63
CA THR A 166 16.53 -0.76 5.00
C THR A 166 17.28 0.33 5.77
N ALA A 167 18.62 0.36 5.65
CA ALA A 167 19.45 1.37 6.28
C ALA A 167 19.23 2.78 5.71
N ALA A 168 18.99 2.91 4.41
CA ALA A 168 18.68 4.19 3.78
C ALA A 168 17.33 4.75 4.27
N VAL A 169 16.31 3.89 4.37
CA VAL A 169 15.00 4.25 4.96
C VAL A 169 15.18 4.68 6.42
N ALA A 170 15.89 3.88 7.23
CA ALA A 170 16.15 4.18 8.64
C ALA A 170 16.92 5.48 8.85
N LYS A 171 17.87 5.80 7.97
CA LYS A 171 18.59 7.07 8.01
C LYS A 171 17.63 8.25 7.78
N ARG A 172 16.72 8.15 6.81
CA ARG A 172 15.76 9.23 6.53
C ARG A 172 14.73 9.37 7.65
N GLU A 173 14.23 8.27 8.19
CA GLU A 173 13.32 8.30 9.34
C GLU A 173 13.99 8.94 10.57
N ALA A 174 15.23 8.54 10.88
CA ALA A 174 15.98 9.10 12.01
C ALA A 174 16.25 10.59 11.83
N HIS A 175 16.55 11.02 10.60
CA HIS A 175 16.74 12.44 10.25
C HIS A 175 15.47 13.26 10.55
N VAL A 176 14.33 12.85 10.01
CA VAL A 176 13.04 13.56 10.23
C VAL A 176 12.66 13.54 11.72
N ARG A 177 12.88 12.42 12.40
CA ARG A 177 12.64 12.34 13.85
C ARG A 177 13.51 13.33 14.63
N SER A 178 14.80 13.45 14.29
CA SER A 178 15.71 14.42 14.91
C SER A 178 15.23 15.85 14.66
N LEU A 179 14.90 16.16 13.40
CA LEU A 179 14.39 17.46 12.95
C LEU A 179 13.21 17.95 13.79
N LEU A 180 12.26 17.06 14.08
CA LEU A 180 11.05 17.35 14.83
C LEU A 180 11.29 17.39 16.35
N SER A 181 12.22 16.58 16.86
CA SER A 181 12.55 16.58 18.30
C SER A 181 13.17 17.90 18.76
N GLU A 182 14.01 18.52 17.94
CA GLU A 182 14.67 19.81 18.21
C GLU A 182 13.68 20.97 18.34
N GLN A 183 12.54 20.92 17.65
CA GLN A 183 11.54 21.99 17.70
C GLN A 183 10.80 22.08 19.03
N THR A 184 10.66 20.96 19.75
CA THR A 184 10.03 20.92 21.08
C THR A 184 10.75 21.82 22.10
N LEU A 185 11.97 22.28 21.81
CA LEU A 185 12.78 23.14 22.69
C LEU A 185 12.52 24.65 22.49
N HIS A 186 11.83 25.08 21.43
CA HIS A 186 11.78 26.49 21.04
C HIS A 186 10.37 27.11 20.90
N LEU A 187 9.30 26.37 21.18
CA LEU A 187 7.94 26.92 21.14
C LEU A 187 7.59 27.60 22.48
N PRO A 188 7.05 28.85 22.48
CA PRO A 188 6.53 29.47 23.69
C PRO A 188 5.35 28.65 24.24
N PRO A 189 5.17 28.62 25.58
CA PRO A 189 4.09 27.85 26.18
C PRO A 189 2.73 28.33 25.64
N LEU A 190 1.99 27.43 25.01
CA LEU A 190 0.59 27.64 24.66
C LEU A 190 -0.24 27.88 25.94
N PRO A 191 -1.39 28.59 25.85
CA PRO A 191 -2.30 28.78 26.98
C PRO A 191 -2.63 27.45 27.67
N GLN A 192 -2.70 27.45 29.00
CA GLN A 192 -2.82 26.25 29.86
C GLN A 192 -4.02 25.31 29.54
N SER A 193 -4.97 25.72 28.70
CA SER A 193 -6.07 24.88 28.21
C SER A 193 -5.70 23.98 27.03
N HIS A 194 -4.49 24.10 26.47
CA HIS A 194 -3.98 23.31 25.35
C HIS A 194 -2.54 22.83 25.63
N GLN A 195 -2.32 22.10 26.73
CA GLN A 195 -1.07 21.34 26.84
C GLN A 195 -1.02 20.34 25.68
N PRO A 196 -0.03 20.43 24.77
CA PRO A 196 0.11 19.42 23.75
C PRO A 196 0.39 18.09 24.45
N ALA A 197 -0.38 17.07 24.08
CA ALA A 197 0.02 15.69 24.30
C ALA A 197 1.48 15.51 23.82
N PRO A 198 2.27 14.56 24.38
CA PRO A 198 3.62 14.28 23.90
C PRO A 198 3.61 14.29 22.37
N THR A 199 4.50 15.09 21.77
CA THR A 199 4.47 15.39 20.33
C THR A 199 4.30 14.08 19.58
N PRO A 200 3.17 13.86 18.89
CA PRO A 200 2.93 12.59 18.25
C PRO A 200 4.07 12.33 17.27
N HIS A 201 4.64 11.11 17.32
CA HIS A 201 5.64 10.70 16.33
C HIS A 201 5.01 10.87 14.94
N ILE A 202 5.56 11.77 14.14
CA ILE A 202 5.11 12.02 12.75
C ILE A 202 5.80 10.97 11.88
N PRO A 203 5.08 9.94 11.41
CA PRO A 203 5.69 8.85 10.67
C PRO A 203 6.07 9.28 9.26
N LEU A 204 7.13 8.65 8.74
CA LEU A 204 7.26 8.48 7.30
C LEU A 204 6.30 7.38 6.87
N ILE A 205 5.52 7.61 5.82
CA ILE A 205 4.51 6.68 5.32
C ILE A 205 4.97 6.19 3.95
N SER A 206 4.94 4.88 3.75
CA SER A 206 5.19 4.26 2.45
C SER A 206 3.87 3.89 1.81
N GLU A 207 3.48 4.62 0.77
CA GLU A 207 2.28 4.31 -0.01
C GLU A 207 2.62 3.33 -1.14
N GLN A 208 2.09 2.11 -1.11
CA GLN A 208 2.61 1.01 -1.91
C GLN A 208 1.57 0.43 -2.88
N VAL A 209 1.97 0.30 -4.14
CA VAL A 209 1.25 -0.37 -5.23
C VAL A 209 1.51 -1.87 -5.23
N PHE A 210 2.78 -2.27 -5.09
CA PHE A 210 3.18 -3.67 -5.20
C PHE A 210 3.31 -4.32 -3.83
N PRO A 211 2.98 -5.63 -3.70
CA PRO A 211 3.04 -6.32 -2.43
C PRO A 211 4.44 -6.83 -2.11
N VAL A 212 5.42 -5.94 -2.19
CA VAL A 212 6.84 -6.17 -1.93
C VAL A 212 7.41 -4.99 -1.16
N LEU A 213 8.56 -5.16 -0.50
CA LEU A 213 9.26 -4.12 0.26
C LEU A 213 8.55 -3.62 1.54
N PHE A 214 7.35 -4.12 1.86
CA PHE A 214 6.62 -3.78 3.10
C PHE A 214 7.49 -4.00 4.34
N HIS A 215 8.09 -5.18 4.49
CA HIS A 215 8.88 -5.51 5.68
C HIS A 215 10.19 -4.73 5.71
N ALA A 216 10.87 -4.57 4.58
CA ALA A 216 12.10 -3.78 4.51
C ALA A 216 11.88 -2.32 4.92
N GLN A 217 10.78 -1.71 4.48
CA GLN A 217 10.42 -0.32 4.82
C GLN A 217 9.91 -0.19 6.26
N ALA A 218 9.08 -1.13 6.74
CA ALA A 218 8.61 -1.16 8.13
C ALA A 218 9.76 -1.33 9.12
N ARG A 219 10.71 -2.22 8.81
CA ARG A 219 11.95 -2.40 9.58
C ARG A 219 12.79 -1.13 9.56
N GLY A 220 12.83 -0.45 8.42
CA GLY A 220 13.46 0.85 8.25
C GLY A 220 12.81 1.98 9.06
N GLY A 221 11.56 1.88 9.48
CA GLY A 221 10.92 2.94 10.28
C GLY A 221 9.54 3.37 9.82
N MET A 222 9.18 3.05 8.57
CA MET A 222 8.00 3.64 7.94
C MET A 222 6.70 3.01 8.45
N ALA A 223 5.65 3.83 8.53
CA ALA A 223 4.28 3.35 8.49
C ALA A 223 3.97 2.80 7.09
N LEU A 224 3.08 1.81 7.02
CA LEU A 224 2.73 1.13 5.78
C LEU A 224 1.40 1.63 5.26
N CYS A 225 1.28 1.83 3.96
CA CYS A 225 0.06 2.30 3.30
C CYS A 225 -0.17 1.56 1.98
N PRO A 226 -0.59 0.28 1.98
CA PRO A 226 -0.97 -0.37 0.74
C PRO A 226 -2.11 0.40 0.05
N LYS A 227 -1.99 0.57 -1.26
CA LYS A 227 -3.06 1.04 -2.13
C LYS A 227 -4.04 -0.10 -2.38
N ILE A 228 -5.17 -0.08 -1.68
CA ILE A 228 -6.30 -0.98 -1.92
C ILE A 228 -7.01 -0.47 -3.18
N MET A 229 -7.38 -1.38 -4.08
CA MET A 229 -7.85 -1.10 -5.45
C MET A 229 -6.78 -0.87 -6.52
N LYS A 230 -5.48 -0.80 -6.18
CA LYS A 230 -4.45 -0.86 -7.22
C LYS A 230 -4.30 -2.27 -7.80
N GLU A 231 -3.55 -2.47 -8.90
CA GLU A 231 -3.35 -3.74 -9.63
C GLU A 231 -2.67 -4.89 -8.84
N SER A 232 -3.05 -5.11 -7.59
CA SER A 232 -2.56 -6.08 -6.64
C SER A 232 -3.66 -7.07 -6.26
N PHE A 233 -3.27 -8.26 -5.81
CA PHE A 233 -4.23 -9.22 -5.24
C PHE A 233 -4.51 -8.81 -3.79
N GLN A 234 -5.74 -8.34 -3.51
CA GLN A 234 -6.00 -7.54 -2.30
C GLN A 234 -5.76 -8.29 -0.99
N SER A 235 -6.19 -9.55 -0.89
CA SER A 235 -5.99 -10.33 0.34
C SER A 235 -4.51 -10.65 0.58
N LEU A 236 -3.73 -10.88 -0.49
CA LEU A 236 -2.28 -11.02 -0.43
C LEU A 236 -1.63 -9.72 0.07
N GLN A 237 -1.93 -8.60 -0.58
CA GLN A 237 -1.35 -7.31 -0.23
C GLN A 237 -1.64 -6.90 1.22
N LEU A 238 -2.88 -7.09 1.67
CA LEU A 238 -3.30 -6.77 3.03
C LEU A 238 -2.70 -7.73 4.05
N ALA A 239 -2.62 -9.03 3.77
CA ALA A 239 -1.93 -10.00 4.64
C ALA A 239 -0.43 -9.64 4.80
N THR A 240 0.21 -9.16 3.74
CA THR A 240 1.61 -8.71 3.78
C THR A 240 1.78 -7.45 4.61
N ALA A 241 0.97 -6.42 4.36
CA ALA A 241 1.03 -5.16 5.08
C ALA A 241 0.67 -5.32 6.58
N LEU A 242 -0.36 -6.11 6.90
CA LEU A 242 -0.76 -6.38 8.30
C LEU A 242 0.35 -7.10 9.07
N GLY A 243 0.93 -8.14 8.48
CA GLY A 243 1.98 -8.90 9.12
C GLY A 243 3.26 -8.08 9.33
N ALA A 244 3.66 -7.26 8.35
CA ALA A 244 4.77 -6.31 8.48
C ALA A 244 4.51 -5.24 9.55
N ALA A 245 3.30 -4.65 9.56
CA ALA A 245 2.90 -3.67 10.56
C ALA A 245 2.92 -4.27 11.98
N LYS A 246 2.40 -5.48 12.15
CA LYS A 246 2.41 -6.20 13.43
C LYS A 246 3.83 -6.52 13.89
N GLN A 247 4.66 -7.06 13.01
CA GLN A 247 6.03 -7.48 13.33
C GLN A 247 6.91 -6.33 13.81
N TYR A 248 6.76 -5.17 13.18
CA TYR A 248 7.59 -4.00 13.45
C TYR A 248 6.87 -2.90 14.25
N HIS A 249 5.69 -3.21 14.78
CA HIS A 249 4.85 -2.29 15.54
C HIS A 249 4.64 -0.95 14.81
N ARG A 250 4.25 -1.00 13.55
CA ARG A 250 4.02 0.19 12.72
C ARG A 250 2.54 0.53 12.59
N PRO A 251 2.20 1.83 12.44
CA PRO A 251 0.88 2.22 11.98
C PRO A 251 0.61 1.62 10.60
N LEU A 252 -0.63 1.17 10.40
CA LEU A 252 -1.17 0.83 9.09
C LEU A 252 -2.08 1.97 8.64
N TRP A 253 -1.81 2.49 7.46
CA TRP A 253 -2.68 3.38 6.70
C TRP A 253 -3.20 2.57 5.51
N LEU A 254 -4.28 3.00 4.88
CA LEU A 254 -4.75 2.43 3.61
C LEU A 254 -5.13 3.58 2.67
N CYS A 255 -4.78 3.42 1.41
CA CYS A 255 -5.20 4.31 0.34
C CYS A 255 -6.18 3.57 -0.58
N ALA A 256 -7.41 4.05 -0.72
CA ALA A 256 -8.32 3.61 -1.76
C ALA A 256 -7.95 4.32 -3.07
N ASP A 257 -7.10 3.68 -3.87
CA ASP A 257 -6.57 4.24 -5.12
C ASP A 257 -7.59 4.06 -6.24
N LEU A 258 -8.02 5.17 -6.84
CA LEU A 258 -8.96 5.14 -7.95
C LEU A 258 -8.28 5.06 -9.32
N TRP A 259 -6.95 5.05 -9.37
CA TRP A 259 -6.19 4.67 -10.56
C TRP A 259 -6.18 3.16 -10.75
N GLY A 260 -6.82 2.70 -11.82
CA GLY A 260 -7.07 1.28 -12.02
C GLY A 260 -6.94 0.82 -13.47
N PRO A 261 -7.02 -0.49 -13.71
CA PRO A 261 -6.93 -1.05 -15.04
C PRO A 261 -8.25 -0.97 -15.83
N ASP A 262 -9.39 -0.80 -15.15
CA ASP A 262 -10.72 -0.94 -15.73
C ASP A 262 -11.28 0.36 -16.32
N ALA A 263 -12.37 0.20 -17.05
CA ALA A 263 -13.13 1.28 -17.67
C ALA A 263 -14.56 0.81 -17.91
N GLY A 264 -15.54 1.70 -17.74
CA GLY A 264 -16.94 1.38 -17.96
C GLY A 264 -17.85 2.60 -17.97
N GLU A 265 -19.13 2.38 -17.70
CA GLU A 265 -20.20 3.40 -17.74
C GLU A 265 -20.25 4.23 -16.45
N TRP A 266 -19.11 4.77 -16.04
CA TRP A 266 -18.98 5.70 -14.91
C TRP A 266 -18.10 6.89 -15.33
N PRO A 267 -18.12 8.02 -14.62
CA PRO A 267 -17.26 9.16 -14.94
C PRO A 267 -15.79 8.78 -15.06
N ILE A 268 -15.13 9.13 -16.16
CA ILE A 268 -13.70 8.88 -16.41
C ILE A 268 -13.00 10.21 -16.74
N ARG A 269 -12.04 10.62 -15.90
CA ARG A 269 -11.20 11.81 -16.09
C ARG A 269 -10.12 11.58 -17.15
N THR A 270 -9.51 10.42 -17.19
CA THR A 270 -8.48 10.05 -18.16
C THR A 270 -8.38 8.51 -18.20
N PRO A 271 -7.79 7.86 -19.22
CA PRO A 271 -7.67 6.41 -19.22
C PRO A 271 -7.00 5.88 -17.95
N GLY A 272 -7.74 5.07 -17.20
CA GLY A 272 -7.33 4.50 -15.92
C GLY A 272 -7.73 5.31 -14.69
N PHE A 273 -8.45 6.42 -14.81
CA PHE A 273 -8.90 7.21 -13.66
C PHE A 273 -10.25 7.91 -13.85
N PRO A 274 -11.24 7.61 -12.99
CA PRO A 274 -11.35 6.41 -12.17
C PRO A 274 -11.27 5.12 -13.01
N GLY A 275 -10.39 4.21 -12.61
CA GLY A 275 -10.19 2.91 -13.25
C GLY A 275 -10.91 1.77 -12.54
N HIS A 276 -11.96 2.09 -11.79
CA HIS A 276 -12.78 1.19 -10.97
C HIS A 276 -14.24 1.63 -11.00
N SER A 277 -15.18 0.71 -10.78
CA SER A 277 -16.60 1.09 -10.69
C SER A 277 -16.93 1.68 -9.31
N PRO A 278 -18.02 2.48 -9.18
CA PRO A 278 -18.49 2.96 -7.88
C PRO A 278 -18.80 1.84 -6.87
N GLU A 279 -19.32 0.69 -7.34
CA GLU A 279 -19.66 -0.47 -6.51
C GLU A 279 -18.42 -1.19 -5.96
N GLU A 280 -17.39 -1.31 -6.80
CA GLU A 280 -16.07 -1.82 -6.39
C GLU A 280 -15.47 -0.87 -5.34
N PHE A 281 -15.51 0.45 -5.57
CA PHE A 281 -15.05 1.46 -4.62
C PHE A 281 -15.78 1.36 -3.27
N ALA A 282 -17.11 1.19 -3.28
CA ALA A 282 -17.89 0.98 -2.06
C ALA A 282 -17.42 -0.26 -1.29
N SER A 283 -17.21 -1.39 -1.99
CA SER A 283 -16.73 -2.64 -1.39
C SER A 283 -15.32 -2.49 -0.82
N ALA A 284 -14.43 -1.80 -1.52
CA ALA A 284 -13.06 -1.57 -1.09
C ALA A 284 -12.97 -0.65 0.14
N LEU A 285 -13.80 0.40 0.23
CA LEU A 285 -13.87 1.25 1.43
C LEU A 285 -14.27 0.43 2.67
N GLN A 286 -15.27 -0.44 2.54
CA GLN A 286 -15.71 -1.31 3.63
C GLN A 286 -14.65 -2.35 3.99
N MET A 287 -14.01 -2.97 2.99
CA MET A 287 -12.87 -3.87 3.17
C MET A 287 -11.73 -3.19 3.93
N GLY A 288 -11.31 -2.00 3.49
CA GLY A 288 -10.26 -1.23 4.14
C GLY A 288 -10.64 -0.84 5.56
N TYR A 289 -11.90 -0.45 5.80
CA TYR A 289 -12.40 -0.16 7.14
C TYR A 289 -12.28 -1.35 8.09
N PHE A 290 -12.74 -2.54 7.68
CA PHE A 290 -12.70 -3.73 8.53
C PHE A 290 -11.29 -4.28 8.80
N MET A 291 -10.29 -3.92 7.99
CA MET A 291 -8.87 -4.14 8.32
C MET A 291 -8.37 -3.27 9.49
N SER A 292 -9.22 -2.34 9.95
CA SER A 292 -9.03 -1.44 11.08
C SER A 292 -7.69 -0.67 11.07
N PRO A 293 -7.31 -0.01 9.96
CA PRO A 293 -6.12 0.82 9.94
C PRO A 293 -6.25 2.02 10.89
N THR A 294 -5.12 2.67 11.14
CA THR A 294 -5.11 3.96 11.85
C THR A 294 -5.74 5.06 10.99
N HIS A 295 -5.50 5.03 9.68
CA HIS A 295 -5.97 6.01 8.70
C HIS A 295 -6.43 5.30 7.42
N LEU A 296 -7.52 5.78 6.83
CA LEU A 296 -8.01 5.35 5.52
C LEU A 296 -8.29 6.61 4.69
N PHE A 297 -7.72 6.74 3.51
CA PHE A 297 -8.02 7.85 2.62
C PHE A 297 -8.30 7.38 1.20
N VAL A 298 -8.95 8.24 0.43
CA VAL A 298 -9.17 8.04 -1.00
C VAL A 298 -8.17 8.87 -1.79
N GLU A 299 -7.55 8.23 -2.78
CA GLU A 299 -6.65 8.88 -3.70
C GLU A 299 -7.42 9.84 -4.61
N ASN A 300 -6.95 11.07 -4.68
CA ASN A 300 -7.37 12.11 -5.60
C ASN A 300 -8.87 12.44 -5.56
N VAL A 301 -9.20 13.59 -4.97
CA VAL A 301 -10.56 14.15 -4.90
C VAL A 301 -11.26 14.32 -6.26
N ASP A 302 -10.49 14.31 -7.35
CA ASP A 302 -10.94 14.47 -8.74
C ASP A 302 -12.02 13.49 -9.16
N ALA A 303 -12.00 12.29 -8.59
CA ALA A 303 -12.99 11.26 -8.85
C ALA A 303 -14.31 11.54 -8.12
N LEU A 304 -14.23 12.13 -6.93
CA LEU A 304 -15.39 12.36 -6.05
C LEU A 304 -16.19 13.60 -6.45
N LEU A 305 -15.51 14.61 -6.99
CA LEU A 305 -16.08 15.93 -7.20
C LEU A 305 -15.77 16.47 -8.60
N ARG A 306 -16.65 17.37 -9.05
CA ARG A 306 -16.47 18.24 -10.20
C ARG A 306 -16.75 19.68 -9.80
N PHE A 307 -15.95 20.64 -10.27
CA PHE A 307 -16.25 22.07 -10.09
C PHE A 307 -16.78 22.68 -11.39
N ASP A 308 -17.86 23.47 -11.34
CA ASP A 308 -18.45 24.12 -12.53
C ASP A 308 -18.08 25.59 -12.68
N GLY A 309 -17.18 26.11 -11.84
CA GLY A 309 -16.84 27.53 -11.75
C GLY A 309 -17.66 28.29 -10.69
N ARG A 310 -18.68 27.67 -10.11
CA ARG A 310 -19.52 28.26 -9.05
C ARG A 310 -19.63 27.37 -7.82
N ARG A 311 -19.80 26.06 -8.01
CA ARG A 311 -19.97 25.08 -6.93
C ARG A 311 -19.38 23.72 -7.29
N PHE A 312 -19.14 22.93 -6.26
CA PHE A 312 -18.83 21.51 -6.42
C PHE A 312 -20.10 20.70 -6.65
N HIS A 313 -19.98 19.69 -7.49
CA HIS A 313 -20.97 18.64 -7.71
C HIS A 313 -20.33 17.31 -7.35
N GLN A 314 -21.07 16.47 -6.62
CA GLN A 314 -20.63 15.11 -6.36
C GLN A 314 -20.82 14.26 -7.61
N THR A 315 -19.86 13.37 -7.85
CA THR A 315 -20.01 12.26 -8.78
C THR A 315 -20.59 11.05 -8.05
N ALA A 316 -20.83 9.94 -8.77
CA ALA A 316 -21.20 8.67 -8.16
C ALA A 316 -20.18 8.21 -7.08
N PHE A 317 -18.88 8.48 -7.26
CA PHE A 317 -17.87 8.15 -6.24
C PHE A 317 -17.98 9.06 -5.02
N GLY A 318 -18.30 10.34 -5.22
CA GLY A 318 -18.55 11.29 -4.12
C GLY A 318 -19.77 10.92 -3.28
N GLU A 319 -20.81 10.36 -3.91
CA GLU A 319 -21.99 9.79 -3.23
C GLU A 319 -21.60 8.56 -2.41
N VAL A 320 -20.84 7.63 -2.99
CA VAL A 320 -20.32 6.43 -2.29
C VAL A 320 -19.50 6.80 -1.07
N TRP A 321 -18.55 7.74 -1.19
CA TRP A 321 -17.74 8.19 -0.06
C TRP A 321 -18.61 8.80 1.05
N GLN A 322 -19.58 9.64 0.67
CA GLN A 322 -20.45 10.28 1.64
C GLN A 322 -21.31 9.25 2.37
N GLN A 323 -21.90 8.29 1.66
CA GLN A 323 -22.66 7.20 2.26
C GLN A 323 -21.79 6.38 3.22
N PHE A 324 -20.56 6.05 2.80
CA PHE A 324 -19.61 5.33 3.65
C PHE A 324 -19.33 6.07 4.96
N ARG A 325 -19.05 7.39 4.89
CA ARG A 325 -18.75 8.21 6.08
C ARG A 325 -19.95 8.44 6.98
N GLN A 326 -21.11 8.74 6.40
CA GLN A 326 -22.30 9.18 7.15
C GLN A 326 -23.16 8.02 7.66
N GLU A 327 -23.18 6.89 6.96
CA GLU A 327 -24.05 5.76 7.27
C GLU A 327 -23.24 4.54 7.70
N PHE A 328 -22.29 4.09 6.86
CA PHE A 328 -21.61 2.81 7.08
C PHE A 328 -20.71 2.84 8.32
N VAL A 329 -19.80 3.82 8.43
CA VAL A 329 -18.84 3.88 9.55
C VAL A 329 -19.55 4.00 10.92
N PRO A 330 -20.55 4.89 11.11
CA PRO A 330 -21.28 4.97 12.38
C PRO A 330 -22.08 3.71 12.71
N ALA A 331 -22.59 3.00 11.70
CA ALA A 331 -23.35 1.76 11.90
C ALA A 331 -22.48 0.55 12.28
N HIS A 332 -21.17 0.61 12.03
CA HIS A 332 -20.25 -0.51 12.24
C HIS A 332 -19.06 -0.10 13.13
N PRO A 333 -19.25 0.26 14.41
CA PRO A 333 -18.13 0.62 15.27
C PRO A 333 -17.18 -0.58 15.49
N LEU A 334 -15.88 -0.35 15.31
CA LEU A 334 -14.85 -1.38 15.53
C LEU A 334 -14.34 -1.34 16.98
N SER A 335 -14.13 -2.52 17.55
CA SER A 335 -13.59 -2.71 18.91
C SER A 335 -12.16 -3.24 18.93
N TYR A 336 -11.57 -3.46 17.75
CA TYR A 336 -10.22 -3.96 17.54
C TYR A 336 -9.41 -2.97 16.69
N SER A 337 -8.12 -3.27 16.56
CA SER A 337 -7.17 -2.56 15.70
C SER A 337 -6.43 -3.52 14.78
N HIS A 338 -5.74 -3.00 13.76
CA HIS A 338 -4.87 -3.80 12.90
C HIS A 338 -3.78 -4.54 13.69
N MET A 339 -3.37 -4.05 14.86
CA MET A 339 -2.38 -4.70 15.73
C MET A 339 -2.90 -5.98 16.38
N ASP A 340 -4.23 -6.13 16.51
CA ASP A 340 -4.89 -7.30 17.06
C ASP A 340 -4.96 -8.46 16.06
N ALA A 341 -4.53 -8.25 14.81
CA ALA A 341 -4.55 -9.28 13.77
C ALA A 341 -3.80 -10.53 14.24
N THR A 342 -4.41 -11.72 14.11
CA THR A 342 -3.76 -12.99 14.46
C THR A 342 -3.71 -13.92 13.25
N ALA A 343 -2.66 -14.74 13.20
CA ALA A 343 -2.47 -15.72 12.15
C ALA A 343 -2.77 -17.13 12.65
N ASP A 344 -3.66 -17.85 11.96
CA ASP A 344 -3.66 -19.33 12.00
C ASP A 344 -2.63 -19.88 11.00
N ILE A 345 -2.35 -19.13 9.93
CA ILE A 345 -1.30 -19.42 8.94
C ILE A 345 -0.25 -18.29 8.96
N ALA A 346 0.98 -18.60 9.35
CA ALA A 346 2.10 -17.68 9.22
C ALA A 346 2.88 -17.99 7.94
N PHE A 347 2.88 -17.05 6.99
CA PHE A 347 3.75 -17.15 5.82
C PHE A 347 5.00 -16.32 6.05
N ILE A 348 6.18 -16.94 5.98
CA ILE A 348 7.46 -16.31 6.26
C ILE A 348 8.28 -16.32 4.99
N HIS A 349 8.70 -15.16 4.50
CA HIS A 349 9.66 -15.10 3.41
C HIS A 349 10.53 -13.86 3.52
N SER A 350 11.73 -13.93 2.98
CA SER A 350 12.54 -12.74 2.87
C SER A 350 11.93 -11.77 1.87
N ASP A 351 12.01 -10.48 2.17
CA ASP A 351 11.70 -9.45 1.19
C ASP A 351 12.78 -9.48 0.11
N ASP A 352 12.42 -9.72 -1.15
CA ASP A 352 13.37 -9.81 -2.27
C ASP A 352 13.02 -8.89 -3.44
N SER A 353 11.94 -8.11 -3.31
CA SER A 353 11.37 -7.22 -4.34
C SER A 353 10.87 -7.89 -5.62
N ASN A 354 10.77 -9.23 -5.64
CA ASN A 354 10.24 -9.95 -6.79
C ASN A 354 8.70 -9.92 -6.78
N TYR A 355 8.10 -9.39 -7.84
CA TYR A 355 6.64 -9.43 -8.04
C TYR A 355 6.21 -10.28 -9.25
N GLY A 356 7.17 -10.93 -9.93
CA GLY A 356 6.93 -11.81 -11.09
C GLY A 356 7.16 -11.16 -12.45
N GLN A 357 7.68 -9.92 -12.47
CA GLN A 357 8.07 -9.23 -13.70
C GLN A 357 9.28 -8.33 -13.43
N ASN A 358 10.02 -8.00 -14.49
CA ASN A 358 11.11 -7.00 -14.46
C ASN A 358 12.13 -7.26 -13.34
N GLU A 359 12.68 -8.47 -13.29
CA GLU A 359 13.63 -8.92 -12.25
C GLU A 359 14.80 -7.94 -12.08
N ARG A 360 14.64 -7.01 -11.14
CA ARG A 360 15.61 -5.96 -10.79
C ARG A 360 15.60 -5.81 -9.27
N PRO A 361 16.19 -6.78 -8.56
CA PRO A 361 16.06 -6.82 -7.11
C PRO A 361 16.57 -5.53 -6.48
N PHE A 362 15.72 -4.87 -5.72
CA PHE A 362 15.97 -3.59 -5.06
C PHE A 362 16.50 -2.51 -6.03
N GLY A 363 16.05 -2.52 -7.29
CA GLY A 363 16.49 -1.56 -8.30
C GLY A 363 17.90 -1.80 -8.84
N SER A 364 18.53 -2.95 -8.57
CA SER A 364 19.83 -3.29 -9.13
C SER A 364 19.71 -3.71 -10.60
N LEU A 365 20.57 -3.16 -11.46
CA LEU A 365 20.70 -3.57 -12.87
C LEU A 365 21.61 -4.78 -13.07
N THR A 366 22.41 -5.12 -12.05
CA THR A 366 23.48 -6.13 -12.18
C THR A 366 23.21 -7.39 -11.36
N ALA A 367 22.34 -7.31 -10.35
CA ALA A 367 21.90 -8.47 -9.60
C ALA A 367 20.79 -9.21 -10.36
N ALA A 368 20.84 -10.54 -10.30
CA ALA A 368 19.80 -11.41 -10.82
C ALA A 368 18.91 -11.89 -9.67
N MET A 369 17.64 -12.13 -9.97
CA MET A 369 16.74 -12.74 -9.01
C MET A 369 17.04 -14.25 -8.92
N PRO A 370 17.24 -14.82 -7.72
CA PRO A 370 17.41 -16.26 -7.55
C PRO A 370 16.12 -17.00 -7.92
N GLN A 371 16.24 -18.19 -8.51
CA GLN A 371 15.09 -19.02 -8.86
C GLN A 371 14.26 -19.36 -7.61
N GLU A 372 14.90 -19.49 -6.46
CA GLU A 372 14.30 -19.77 -5.17
C GLU A 372 13.26 -18.71 -4.76
N SER A 373 13.36 -17.46 -5.23
CA SER A 373 12.36 -16.42 -4.98
C SER A 373 10.96 -16.79 -5.49
N GLN A 374 10.88 -17.56 -6.58
CA GLN A 374 9.61 -17.97 -7.21
C GLN A 374 8.76 -18.84 -6.27
N SER A 375 9.38 -19.48 -5.28
CA SER A 375 8.67 -20.22 -4.24
C SER A 375 7.65 -19.38 -3.48
N ILE A 376 7.84 -18.05 -3.40
CA ILE A 376 6.88 -17.12 -2.80
C ILE A 376 5.54 -17.16 -3.55
N PHE A 377 5.58 -17.15 -4.88
CA PHE A 377 4.38 -17.21 -5.72
C PHE A 377 3.71 -18.58 -5.65
N HIS A 378 4.48 -19.66 -5.53
CA HIS A 378 3.93 -21.00 -5.35
C HIS A 378 3.15 -21.12 -4.04
N VAL A 379 3.64 -20.50 -2.97
CA VAL A 379 2.93 -20.45 -1.69
C VAL A 379 1.64 -19.63 -1.81
N TRP A 380 1.67 -18.49 -2.49
CA TRP A 380 0.43 -17.72 -2.72
C TRP A 380 -0.60 -18.47 -3.56
N TYR A 381 -0.16 -19.20 -4.59
CA TYR A 381 -1.02 -20.10 -5.35
C TYR A 381 -1.66 -21.15 -4.46
N LEU A 382 -0.87 -21.81 -3.60
CA LEU A 382 -1.37 -22.80 -2.63
C LEU A 382 -2.38 -22.19 -1.64
N LEU A 383 -2.03 -21.09 -0.99
CA LEU A 383 -2.84 -20.45 0.04
C LEU A 383 -4.17 -19.92 -0.49
N SER A 384 -4.19 -19.52 -1.76
CA SER A 384 -5.35 -18.92 -2.42
C SER A 384 -6.20 -19.91 -3.23
N HIS A 385 -6.02 -21.22 -3.02
CA HIS A 385 -6.69 -22.27 -3.77
C HIS A 385 -6.51 -22.12 -5.30
N GLY A 386 -5.37 -21.59 -5.72
CA GLY A 386 -5.00 -21.36 -7.13
C GLY A 386 -5.63 -20.14 -7.78
N SER A 387 -6.33 -19.29 -7.02
CA SER A 387 -6.92 -18.04 -7.55
C SER A 387 -5.89 -16.95 -7.81
N ILE A 388 -4.78 -16.93 -7.06
CA ILE A 388 -3.61 -16.11 -7.33
C ILE A 388 -2.64 -16.93 -8.19
N PRO A 389 -2.13 -16.42 -9.33
CA PRO A 389 -1.23 -17.15 -10.20
C PRO A 389 0.10 -17.56 -9.54
N ALA A 390 0.66 -18.69 -9.94
CA ALA A 390 1.90 -19.24 -9.38
C ALA A 390 3.18 -18.53 -9.88
N HIS A 391 3.07 -17.45 -10.65
CA HIS A 391 4.21 -16.75 -11.28
C HIS A 391 4.26 -15.25 -10.97
N GLY A 392 3.51 -14.79 -9.97
CA GLY A 392 3.55 -13.38 -9.56
C GLY A 392 2.62 -13.02 -8.42
N SER A 393 2.71 -11.77 -7.98
CA SER A 393 1.96 -11.25 -6.82
C SER A 393 1.06 -10.05 -7.14
N CYS A 394 1.03 -9.58 -8.40
CA CYS A 394 0.17 -8.49 -8.85
C CYS A 394 -0.20 -8.66 -10.33
N MET A 395 -1.15 -7.87 -10.84
CA MET A 395 -1.67 -8.00 -12.20
C MET A 395 -0.76 -7.39 -13.28
N HIS A 396 0.42 -6.85 -12.91
CA HIS A 396 1.43 -6.43 -13.88
C HIS A 396 2.18 -7.60 -14.53
N ILE A 397 2.05 -8.80 -13.98
CA ILE A 397 2.64 -10.01 -14.55
C ILE A 397 2.00 -10.39 -15.89
N PRO A 398 2.67 -11.23 -16.71
CA PRO A 398 2.08 -11.75 -17.94
C PRO A 398 0.75 -12.47 -17.67
N GLY A 399 -0.25 -12.22 -18.53
CA GLY A 399 -1.58 -12.85 -18.45
C GLY A 399 -2.74 -11.86 -18.32
N TYR A 400 -2.46 -10.60 -17.99
CA TYR A 400 -3.49 -9.57 -17.85
C TYR A 400 -3.46 -8.56 -19.00
N SER A 401 -4.65 -8.10 -19.42
CA SER A 401 -4.84 -7.07 -20.44
C SER A 401 -5.78 -6.01 -19.89
N PHE A 402 -5.28 -4.79 -19.70
CA PHE A 402 -6.03 -3.74 -19.02
C PHE A 402 -6.98 -3.00 -19.96
N PRO A 403 -8.30 -2.95 -19.67
CA PRO A 403 -9.27 -2.19 -20.46
C PRO A 403 -8.88 -0.73 -20.72
N ARG A 404 -8.21 -0.05 -19.77
CA ARG A 404 -7.71 1.32 -19.95
C ARG A 404 -6.78 1.50 -21.16
N HIS A 405 -6.01 0.47 -21.54
CA HIS A 405 -5.12 0.57 -22.71
C HIS A 405 -5.91 0.66 -24.01
N ARG A 406 -7.02 -0.09 -24.11
CA ARG A 406 -7.94 0.01 -25.24
C ARG A 406 -8.62 1.37 -25.28
N LEU A 407 -9.07 1.86 -24.13
CA LEU A 407 -9.67 3.19 -24.00
C LEU A 407 -8.71 4.29 -24.48
N LYS A 408 -7.44 4.24 -24.04
CA LYS A 408 -6.38 5.16 -24.46
C LYS A 408 -6.13 5.11 -25.97
N ALA A 409 -6.24 3.94 -26.59
CA ALA A 409 -6.04 3.78 -28.03
C ALA A 409 -7.25 4.21 -28.87
N SER A 410 -8.47 4.14 -28.32
CA SER A 410 -9.72 4.37 -29.06
C SER A 410 -10.30 5.77 -28.92
N ILE A 411 -9.93 6.51 -27.85
CA ILE A 411 -10.46 7.84 -27.56
C ILE A 411 -9.32 8.86 -27.49
N ALA A 412 -9.44 9.92 -28.30
CA ALA A 412 -8.48 11.03 -28.28
C ALA A 412 -8.48 11.75 -26.93
N ALA A 413 -7.31 12.20 -26.48
CA ALA A 413 -7.10 12.76 -25.14
C ALA A 413 -7.99 13.99 -24.86
N GLU A 414 -8.28 14.78 -25.89
CA GLU A 414 -9.07 16.01 -25.82
C GLU A 414 -10.57 15.76 -25.57
N ARG A 415 -11.03 14.51 -25.69
CA ARG A 415 -12.42 14.13 -25.40
C ARG A 415 -12.66 13.90 -23.91
N PHE A 416 -11.61 13.74 -23.13
CA PHE A 416 -11.72 13.58 -21.69
C PHE A 416 -11.96 14.94 -21.01
N PRO A 417 -12.73 15.00 -19.92
CA PRO A 417 -13.35 13.89 -19.18
C PRO A 417 -14.62 13.32 -19.87
N LEU A 418 -14.86 12.03 -19.69
CA LEU A 418 -16.05 11.31 -20.13
C LEU A 418 -17.02 11.16 -18.94
N TRP A 419 -17.95 12.09 -18.78
CA TRP A 419 -18.86 12.10 -17.62
C TRP A 419 -19.86 10.95 -17.60
N ASP A 420 -20.26 10.47 -18.78
CA ASP A 420 -21.14 9.30 -18.94
C ASP A 420 -20.34 7.98 -19.09
N GLY A 421 -19.01 8.04 -18.93
CA GLY A 421 -18.11 6.91 -19.10
C GLY A 421 -17.87 6.48 -20.54
N ALA A 422 -17.44 5.24 -20.70
CA ALA A 422 -17.12 4.66 -22.00
C ALA A 422 -17.67 3.23 -22.13
N GLN A 423 -18.46 3.01 -23.16
CA GLN A 423 -18.77 1.66 -23.64
C GLN A 423 -17.60 1.15 -24.47
N LEU A 424 -16.85 0.20 -23.91
CA LEU A 424 -15.86 -0.53 -24.70
C LEU A 424 -16.58 -1.66 -25.47
N PRO A 425 -16.29 -1.86 -26.77
CA PRO A 425 -16.83 -3.00 -27.50
C PRO A 425 -16.54 -4.31 -26.75
N PRO A 426 -17.45 -5.29 -26.79
CA PRO A 426 -17.19 -6.61 -26.21
C PRO A 426 -15.86 -7.14 -26.77
N ALA A 427 -14.91 -7.45 -25.88
CA ALA A 427 -13.79 -8.30 -26.25
C ALA A 427 -14.14 -9.75 -25.89
N ASP A 428 -13.50 -10.69 -26.55
CA ASP A 428 -13.63 -12.14 -26.31
C ASP A 428 -13.20 -12.58 -24.88
N ALA A 429 -12.84 -11.65 -23.98
CA ALA A 429 -12.70 -11.88 -22.54
C ALA A 429 -12.93 -10.57 -21.74
N ALA A 430 -13.89 -10.63 -20.80
CA ALA A 430 -14.23 -9.76 -19.65
C ALA A 430 -14.18 -8.22 -19.75
N ALA A 431 -15.25 -7.56 -19.30
CA ALA A 431 -15.40 -6.10 -19.26
C ALA A 431 -14.57 -5.42 -18.16
N ALA A 432 -14.23 -6.14 -17.09
CA ALA A 432 -13.40 -5.69 -15.98
C ALA A 432 -12.39 -6.80 -15.60
N VAL A 433 -11.22 -6.43 -15.08
CA VAL A 433 -10.11 -7.36 -14.79
C VAL A 433 -9.57 -7.28 -13.38
N HIS A 434 -10.05 -6.34 -12.55
CA HIS A 434 -9.59 -6.14 -11.18
C HIS A 434 -10.62 -6.56 -10.12
N PRO A 435 -10.68 -7.85 -9.71
CA PRO A 435 -11.50 -8.27 -8.58
C PRO A 435 -10.85 -7.93 -7.23
N LEU A 436 -11.66 -7.73 -6.20
CA LEU A 436 -11.21 -7.56 -4.81
C LEU A 436 -11.04 -8.89 -4.07
N PHE A 437 -11.78 -9.93 -4.47
CA PHE A 437 -11.84 -11.18 -3.72
C PHE A 437 -10.78 -12.20 -4.14
N PHE A 438 -9.96 -12.64 -3.18
CA PHE A 438 -9.07 -13.81 -3.28
C PHE A 438 -9.10 -14.56 -1.95
N PRO A 439 -9.53 -15.84 -1.91
CA PRO A 439 -9.69 -16.60 -0.66
C PRO A 439 -8.37 -16.73 0.07
N LEU A 440 -8.38 -16.49 1.38
CA LEU A 440 -7.28 -16.72 2.32
C LEU A 440 -7.88 -16.98 3.70
N HIS A 441 -7.18 -17.73 4.55
CA HIS A 441 -7.68 -18.06 5.89
C HIS A 441 -6.67 -17.68 6.97
N HIS A 442 -6.91 -16.53 7.61
CA HIS A 442 -6.12 -16.00 8.73
C HIS A 442 -4.61 -15.99 8.44
N VAL A 443 -4.24 -15.51 7.26
CA VAL A 443 -2.84 -15.44 6.80
C VAL A 443 -2.25 -14.11 7.23
N LEU A 444 -1.11 -14.14 7.94
CA LEU A 444 -0.23 -12.98 8.06
C LEU A 444 1.15 -13.31 7.53
N VAL A 445 1.77 -12.34 6.85
CA VAL A 445 3.10 -12.50 6.29
C VAL A 445 4.15 -11.84 7.17
N TYR A 446 5.22 -12.56 7.45
CA TYR A 446 6.35 -12.07 8.21
C TYR A 446 7.64 -12.20 7.41
N ASP A 447 8.64 -11.40 7.73
CA ASP A 447 9.96 -11.53 7.09
C ASP A 447 10.89 -12.49 7.85
N GLU A 448 12.13 -12.59 7.37
CA GLU A 448 13.11 -13.49 7.92
C GLU A 448 13.53 -13.22 9.37
N PHE A 449 13.06 -12.15 10.03
CA PHE A 449 13.37 -11.78 11.42
C PHE A 449 12.23 -12.01 12.41
N VAL A 450 11.17 -12.69 12.00
CA VAL A 450 10.05 -12.98 12.88
C VAL A 450 10.43 -13.82 14.09
N THR A 451 9.91 -13.44 15.26
CA THR A 451 10.20 -14.09 16.54
C THR A 451 9.03 -14.96 17.01
N GLU A 452 9.30 -15.87 17.93
CA GLU A 452 8.31 -16.81 18.48
C GLU A 452 7.00 -16.15 19.00
N PRO A 453 7.01 -14.99 19.69
CA PRO A 453 5.77 -14.31 20.08
C PRO A 453 4.81 -14.00 18.93
N HIS A 454 5.33 -13.64 17.76
CA HIS A 454 4.50 -13.37 16.57
C HIS A 454 3.83 -14.64 16.02
N LEU A 455 4.43 -15.81 16.29
CA LEU A 455 3.99 -17.11 15.78
C LEU A 455 3.08 -17.86 16.77
N ALA A 456 2.71 -17.26 17.89
CA ALA A 456 2.05 -17.95 19.01
C ALA A 456 0.71 -18.62 18.62
N GLY A 457 -0.05 -18.03 17.69
CA GLY A 457 -1.33 -18.56 17.19
C GLY A 457 -1.21 -19.47 15.96
N ALA A 458 -0.07 -19.48 15.28
CA ALA A 458 0.08 -20.16 14.00
C ALA A 458 0.03 -21.68 14.16
N LYS A 459 -0.87 -22.31 13.41
CA LYS A 459 -1.06 -23.77 13.30
C LYS A 459 -0.34 -24.32 12.08
N LEU A 460 -0.33 -23.55 10.99
CA LEU A 460 0.48 -23.78 9.79
C LEU A 460 1.52 -22.67 9.68
N ILE A 461 2.78 -23.04 9.47
CA ILE A 461 3.87 -22.11 9.18
C ILE A 461 4.48 -22.51 7.84
N ILE A 462 4.53 -21.58 6.90
CA ILE A 462 5.18 -21.79 5.60
C ILE A 462 6.38 -20.87 5.51
N ALA A 463 7.57 -21.39 5.19
CA ALA A 463 8.79 -20.59 5.05
C ALA A 463 9.41 -20.77 3.66
N ALA A 464 9.44 -19.71 2.86
CA ALA A 464 9.89 -19.72 1.46
C ALA A 464 10.79 -18.51 1.13
N GLY A 465 11.14 -18.34 -0.14
CA GLY A 465 12.00 -17.25 -0.61
C GLY A 465 13.50 -17.59 -0.50
N THR A 466 14.34 -16.57 -0.35
CA THR A 466 15.79 -16.69 -0.58
C THR A 466 16.64 -16.72 0.69
N SER A 467 16.10 -16.30 1.84
CA SER A 467 16.86 -16.29 3.09
C SER A 467 15.96 -16.42 4.33
N LEU A 468 16.52 -16.96 5.41
CA LEU A 468 15.86 -17.07 6.72
C LEU A 468 16.89 -16.84 7.84
N SER A 469 16.58 -15.99 8.82
CA SER A 469 17.51 -15.79 9.94
C SER A 469 17.58 -17.03 10.82
N SER A 470 18.73 -17.27 11.46
CA SER A 470 18.87 -18.40 12.39
C SER A 470 17.93 -18.29 13.60
N GLY A 471 17.57 -17.07 14.01
CA GLY A 471 16.59 -16.82 15.08
C GLY A 471 15.21 -17.30 14.69
N THR A 472 14.74 -16.90 13.51
CA THR A 472 13.46 -17.32 12.93
C THR A 472 13.43 -18.83 12.72
N LEU A 473 14.49 -19.40 12.14
CA LEU A 473 14.60 -20.84 11.90
C LEU A 473 14.44 -21.65 13.20
N ARG A 474 15.03 -21.18 14.31
CA ARG A 474 14.82 -21.79 15.64
C ARG A 474 13.40 -21.58 16.16
N ALA A 475 12.83 -20.39 15.98
CA ALA A 475 11.47 -20.08 16.42
C ALA A 475 10.43 -20.98 15.73
N ILE A 476 10.50 -21.13 14.41
CA ILE A 476 9.57 -21.99 13.66
C ILE A 476 9.71 -23.46 14.05
N ARG A 477 10.93 -23.95 14.27
CA ARG A 477 11.17 -25.33 14.69
C ARG A 477 10.61 -25.58 16.08
N ARG A 478 10.81 -24.66 17.00
CA ARG A 478 10.23 -24.74 18.35
C ARG A 478 8.71 -24.79 18.33
N ARG A 479 8.06 -24.05 17.41
CA ARG A 479 6.60 -24.13 17.21
C ARG A 479 6.15 -25.51 16.76
N ALA A 480 6.89 -26.17 15.87
CA ALA A 480 6.61 -27.56 15.50
C ALA A 480 6.83 -28.52 16.69
N GLU A 481 7.96 -28.38 17.40
CA GLU A 481 8.34 -29.27 18.50
C GLU A 481 7.40 -29.19 19.70
N VAL A 482 7.02 -27.98 20.10
CA VAL A 482 6.33 -27.73 21.38
C VAL A 482 4.84 -27.45 21.21
N ALA A 483 4.46 -26.70 20.18
CA ALA A 483 3.09 -26.22 20.00
C ALA A 483 2.29 -27.03 18.97
N GLY A 484 2.89 -28.07 18.38
CA GLY A 484 2.21 -28.96 17.44
C GLY A 484 1.95 -28.34 16.07
N ALA A 485 2.66 -27.28 15.69
CA ALA A 485 2.47 -26.63 14.38
C ALA A 485 2.94 -27.53 13.23
N VAL A 486 2.28 -27.44 12.09
CA VAL A 486 2.76 -27.99 10.81
C VAL A 486 3.66 -26.93 10.16
N VAL A 487 4.89 -27.31 9.84
CA VAL A 487 5.88 -26.44 9.19
C VAL A 487 6.21 -26.98 7.80
N LEU A 488 5.92 -26.18 6.78
CA LEU A 488 6.32 -26.38 5.40
C LEU A 488 7.47 -25.41 5.11
N ILE A 489 8.68 -25.90 4.86
CA ILE A 489 9.85 -25.03 4.71
C ILE A 489 10.69 -25.41 3.49
N ALA A 490 11.11 -24.41 2.74
CA ALA A 490 11.99 -24.59 1.61
C ALA A 490 13.31 -25.24 2.05
N GLN A 491 13.65 -26.38 1.43
CA GLN A 491 14.79 -27.21 1.83
C GLN A 491 16.14 -26.48 1.74
N TRP A 492 16.26 -25.50 0.84
CA TRP A 492 17.48 -24.68 0.69
C TRP A 492 17.69 -23.66 1.81
N LEU A 493 16.66 -23.38 2.64
CA LEU A 493 16.78 -22.52 3.82
C LEU A 493 17.34 -23.27 5.05
N LEU A 494 17.58 -24.58 4.93
CA LEU A 494 17.86 -25.44 6.07
C LEU A 494 19.33 -25.87 6.16
N PRO A 495 19.89 -25.95 7.39
CA PRO A 495 21.12 -26.71 7.62
C PRO A 495 20.87 -28.20 7.35
N GLU A 496 21.93 -28.91 6.98
CA GLU A 496 21.84 -30.32 6.55
C GLU A 496 21.12 -31.22 7.57
N ALA A 497 21.39 -31.03 8.85
CA ALA A 497 20.78 -31.80 9.93
C ALA A 497 19.24 -31.69 10.00
N TRP A 498 18.65 -30.67 9.38
CA TRP A 498 17.22 -30.37 9.47
C TRP A 498 16.47 -30.61 8.16
N LYS A 499 17.14 -31.16 7.12
CA LYS A 499 16.52 -31.46 5.81
C LYS A 499 15.69 -32.74 5.78
N GLN A 500 15.60 -33.46 6.89
CA GLN A 500 14.78 -34.66 6.99
C GLN A 500 13.40 -34.32 7.52
N ARG A 501 12.37 -34.89 6.89
CA ARG A 501 11.00 -34.88 7.40
C ARG A 501 10.95 -35.55 8.77
N CYS A 502 10.22 -34.97 9.72
CA CYS A 502 9.91 -35.63 10.97
C CYS A 502 8.58 -35.16 11.57
N THR A 503 8.08 -35.96 12.51
CA THR A 503 6.96 -35.61 13.39
C THR A 503 7.51 -35.55 14.80
N PHE A 504 7.10 -34.55 15.57
CA PHE A 504 7.51 -34.38 16.96
C PHE A 504 6.48 -34.97 17.92
N ASP A 505 6.91 -35.26 19.16
CA ASP A 505 6.05 -35.82 20.20
C ASP A 505 4.84 -34.91 20.51
N GLY A 506 4.97 -33.60 20.31
CA GLY A 506 3.88 -32.62 20.42
C GLY A 506 2.86 -32.66 19.27
N GLY A 507 2.98 -33.60 18.32
CA GLY A 507 2.10 -33.74 17.17
C GLY A 507 2.43 -32.84 15.97
N GLY A 508 3.40 -31.95 16.11
CA GLY A 508 3.83 -31.06 15.03
C GLY A 508 4.62 -31.78 13.96
N VAL A 509 4.60 -31.20 12.75
CA VAL A 509 5.22 -31.79 11.56
C VAL A 509 6.27 -30.83 11.03
N TRP A 510 7.43 -31.37 10.69
CA TRP A 510 8.49 -30.66 9.98
C TRP A 510 8.65 -31.24 8.58
N GLN A 511 8.27 -30.46 7.57
CA GLN A 511 8.33 -30.84 6.16
C GLN A 511 9.25 -29.90 5.38
N PRO A 512 10.51 -30.27 5.19
CA PRO A 512 11.35 -29.71 4.14
C PRO A 512 10.75 -30.04 2.76
N THR A 513 10.65 -29.04 1.88
CA THR A 513 10.18 -29.22 0.50
C THR A 513 11.04 -28.47 -0.50
N CYS A 514 11.16 -29.02 -1.71
CA CYS A 514 11.74 -28.32 -2.86
C CYS A 514 10.66 -27.72 -3.79
N ASP A 515 9.39 -28.07 -3.56
CA ASP A 515 8.27 -27.68 -4.41
C ASP A 515 7.01 -27.51 -3.57
N PHE A 516 6.54 -26.27 -3.45
CA PHE A 516 5.31 -25.96 -2.73
C PHE A 516 4.04 -26.33 -3.50
N LEU A 517 4.15 -26.69 -4.78
CA LEU A 517 3.03 -27.14 -5.62
C LEU A 517 2.87 -28.67 -5.61
N SER A 518 3.74 -29.40 -4.89
CA SER A 518 3.65 -30.86 -4.81
C SER A 518 2.39 -31.30 -4.08
N GLU A 519 1.85 -32.46 -4.47
CA GLU A 519 0.67 -33.06 -3.83
C GLU A 519 0.88 -33.27 -2.33
N GLU A 520 2.07 -33.71 -1.92
CA GLU A 520 2.45 -33.87 -0.50
C GLU A 520 2.35 -32.54 0.28
N THR A 521 2.86 -31.44 -0.29
CA THR A 521 2.76 -30.12 0.35
C THR A 521 1.30 -29.67 0.44
N ALA A 522 0.54 -29.86 -0.64
CA ALA A 522 -0.87 -29.48 -0.71
C ALA A 522 -1.73 -30.29 0.28
N GLU A 523 -1.49 -31.59 0.44
CA GLU A 523 -2.18 -32.45 1.41
C GLU A 523 -1.94 -32.01 2.85
N LEU A 524 -0.70 -31.65 3.20
CA LEU A 524 -0.36 -31.16 4.53
C LEU A 524 -0.96 -29.79 4.84
N ALA A 525 -1.04 -28.90 3.84
CA ALA A 525 -1.61 -27.57 4.00
C ALA A 525 -3.16 -27.57 4.04
N ARG A 526 -3.80 -28.48 3.30
CA ARG A 526 -5.25 -28.52 3.06
C ARG A 526 -6.14 -28.32 4.31
N PRO A 527 -5.86 -28.94 5.48
CA PRO A 527 -6.68 -28.76 6.67
C PRO A 527 -6.75 -27.31 7.19
N PHE A 528 -5.83 -26.45 6.78
CA PHE A 528 -5.68 -25.08 7.28
C PHE A 528 -6.17 -24.01 6.32
N LEU A 529 -6.31 -24.30 5.02
CA LEU A 529 -6.52 -23.30 3.96
C LEU A 529 -7.90 -22.61 3.98
N GLY A 530 -8.82 -23.04 4.86
CA GLY A 530 -10.19 -22.56 4.87
C GLY A 530 -10.97 -22.97 3.61
N GLN A 531 -12.06 -22.26 3.33
CA GLN A 531 -12.92 -22.52 2.17
C GLN A 531 -12.49 -21.67 0.96
N PRO A 532 -12.60 -22.19 -0.28
CA PRO A 532 -12.21 -21.46 -1.49
C PRO A 532 -13.13 -20.27 -1.84
N ASP A 533 -14.28 -20.15 -1.18
CA ASP A 533 -15.28 -19.08 -1.37
C ASP A 533 -15.33 -18.10 -0.18
N CYS A 534 -14.34 -18.16 0.71
CA CYS A 534 -14.20 -17.26 1.85
C CYS A 534 -12.77 -16.71 1.95
N TRP A 535 -12.67 -15.40 2.18
CA TRP A 535 -11.46 -14.81 2.73
C TRP A 535 -11.76 -14.37 4.15
N ALA A 536 -11.02 -14.90 5.13
CA ALA A 536 -11.21 -14.57 6.53
C ALA A 536 -9.93 -13.98 7.15
N GLN A 537 -10.10 -12.97 8.02
CA GLN A 537 -9.03 -12.41 8.85
C GLN A 537 -9.52 -12.21 10.30
N ARG A 538 -8.74 -12.70 11.26
CA ARG A 538 -9.03 -12.57 12.70
C ARG A 538 -8.30 -11.39 13.33
N PHE A 539 -8.99 -10.67 14.20
CA PHE A 539 -8.49 -9.58 15.04
C PHE A 539 -8.94 -9.81 16.48
N GLY A 540 -8.05 -10.31 17.34
CA GLY A 540 -8.41 -10.67 18.71
C GLY A 540 -9.51 -11.73 18.76
N ASP A 541 -10.66 -11.37 19.35
CA ASP A 541 -11.87 -12.20 19.45
C ASP A 541 -12.85 -12.01 18.28
N LYS A 542 -12.57 -11.08 17.36
CA LYS A 542 -13.38 -10.81 16.17
C LYS A 542 -12.82 -11.47 14.93
N GLU A 543 -13.70 -11.87 14.01
CA GLU A 543 -13.33 -12.44 12.73
C GLU A 543 -14.12 -11.76 11.61
N VAL A 544 -13.42 -11.29 10.57
CA VAL A 544 -14.04 -10.65 9.40
C VAL A 544 -14.00 -11.65 8.25
N HIS A 545 -15.15 -11.89 7.64
CA HIS A 545 -15.32 -12.78 6.50
C HIS A 545 -15.73 -11.96 5.29
N PHE A 546 -14.98 -12.10 4.22
CA PHE A 546 -15.25 -11.55 2.91
C PHE A 546 -15.73 -12.69 2.01
N HIS A 547 -16.83 -12.44 1.30
CA HIS A 547 -17.37 -13.30 0.27
C HIS A 547 -17.55 -12.49 -1.01
N LYS A 548 -17.59 -13.16 -2.15
CA LYS A 548 -17.91 -12.50 -3.41
C LYS A 548 -19.32 -11.91 -3.36
N GLY A 549 -19.47 -10.63 -3.67
CA GLY A 549 -20.75 -9.94 -3.83
C GLY A 549 -21.38 -10.17 -5.21
N ASP A 550 -20.55 -10.48 -6.21
CA ASP A 550 -20.93 -10.83 -7.57
C ASP A 550 -20.12 -12.04 -8.08
N GLN A 551 -20.38 -12.50 -9.30
CA GLN A 551 -19.69 -13.69 -9.84
C GLN A 551 -18.17 -13.51 -10.00
N GLY A 552 -17.71 -12.29 -10.29
CA GLY A 552 -16.30 -11.97 -10.51
C GLY A 552 -15.52 -11.68 -9.24
N GLY A 553 -16.20 -11.33 -8.15
CA GLY A 553 -15.58 -10.86 -6.91
C GLY A 553 -15.12 -9.40 -6.99
N PHE A 554 -15.76 -8.57 -7.83
CA PHE A 554 -15.50 -7.13 -7.90
C PHE A 554 -16.13 -6.39 -6.71
N THR A 555 -17.29 -6.87 -6.28
CA THR A 555 -17.94 -6.46 -5.04
C THR A 555 -17.78 -7.51 -3.96
N LEU A 556 -17.94 -7.11 -2.70
CA LEU A 556 -17.79 -7.98 -1.53
C LEU A 556 -19.05 -7.96 -0.66
N ASN A 557 -19.44 -9.14 -0.17
CA ASN A 557 -20.31 -9.28 1.00
C ASN A 557 -19.42 -9.49 2.22
N ILE A 558 -19.62 -8.71 3.28
CA ILE A 558 -18.74 -8.71 4.44
C ILE A 558 -19.53 -9.02 5.70
N GLU A 559 -19.05 -9.99 6.47
CA GLU A 559 -19.64 -10.43 7.74
C GLU A 559 -18.63 -10.30 8.86
N LEU A 560 -19.08 -9.77 10.01
CA LEU A 560 -18.27 -9.65 11.23
C LEU A 560 -18.81 -10.61 12.28
N TYR A 561 -17.94 -11.49 12.77
CA TYR A 561 -18.25 -12.50 13.78
C TYR A 561 -17.55 -12.21 15.11
N GLY A 562 -18.15 -12.73 16.18
CA GLY A 562 -17.67 -12.62 17.58
C GLY A 562 -18.20 -11.40 18.31
#